data_AF-A0A485D2E0-F1
#
_entry.id   AF-A0A485D2E0-F1
#
_cell.length_a   1.000
_cell.length_b   1.000
_cell.length_c   1.000
_cell.angle_alpha   90.00
_cell.angle_beta   90.00
_cell.angle_gamma   90.00
#
_symmetry.space_group_name_H-M   'P 1'
#
loop_
_entity.id
_entity.type
_entity.pdbx_description
1 polymer ?
#
loop_
_entity_poly.entity_id
_entity_poly.type
_entity_poly.pdbx_seq_one_letter_code
_entity_poly.pdbx_strand_id
1 'polypeptide(L)' 'MTTSTPDEPSLHDDARMVVLELGGLESRPSLLVAVMFSLIIYIENRMYQSPRSLKKLNVIDEGWRLLDFKT' A
#
# COMPACT_ATOMS: atom_id res chain seq x y z
N MET A 1 6.13 -23.00 9.98
CA MET A 1 6.97 -22.49 8.88
C MET A 1 6.43 -23.09 7.59
N THR A 2 5.61 -22.36 6.85
CA THR A 2 5.12 -22.77 5.53
C THR A 2 5.75 -21.85 4.51
N THR A 3 6.54 -22.44 3.61
CA THR A 3 7.20 -21.79 2.48
C THR A 3 6.14 -21.35 1.48
N SER A 4 5.92 -20.04 1.34
CA SER A 4 5.04 -19.49 0.29
C SER A 4 5.75 -19.56 -1.06
N THR A 5 5.24 -20.39 -1.97
CA THR A 5 5.59 -20.40 -3.38
C THR A 5 5.19 -19.07 -4.06
N PRO A 6 5.94 -18.59 -5.07
CA PRO A 6 5.81 -17.22 -5.60
C PRO A 6 4.57 -16.97 -6.48
N ASP A 7 3.76 -18.01 -6.75
CA ASP A 7 2.74 -17.99 -7.80
C ASP A 7 1.38 -17.43 -7.36
N GLU A 8 1.15 -17.24 -6.07
CA GLU A 8 -0.09 -16.61 -5.57
C GLU A 8 0.13 -15.12 -5.26
N PRO A 9 -0.79 -14.24 -5.68
CA PRO A 9 -0.69 -12.82 -5.38
C PRO A 9 -0.73 -12.61 -3.86
N SER A 10 0.25 -11.89 -3.32
CA SER A 10 0.41 -11.65 -1.88
C SER A 10 -0.76 -10.89 -1.22
N LEU A 11 -1.70 -10.37 -2.01
CA LEU A 11 -2.86 -9.59 -1.59
C LEU A 11 -4.15 -10.31 -1.97
N HIS A 12 -4.57 -11.27 -1.13
CA HIS A 12 -5.84 -11.98 -1.30
C HIS A 12 -7.04 -11.09 -0.94
N ASP A 13 -8.20 -11.34 -1.57
CA ASP A 13 -9.43 -10.54 -1.39
C ASP A 13 -10.06 -10.63 0.00
N ASP A 14 -9.75 -11.68 0.75
CA ASP A 14 -10.23 -11.93 2.11
C ASP A 14 -9.32 -11.34 3.20
N ALA A 15 -8.16 -10.78 2.83
CA ALA A 15 -7.23 -10.17 3.77
C ALA A 15 -7.91 -9.02 4.54
N ARG A 16 -8.02 -9.19 5.87
CA ARG A 16 -8.66 -8.23 6.79
C ARG A 16 -7.71 -7.13 7.27
N MET A 17 -6.41 -7.39 7.20
CA MET A 17 -5.34 -6.47 7.57
C MET A 17 -4.15 -6.73 6.66
N VAL A 18 -3.67 -5.67 6.03
CA VAL A 18 -2.51 -5.70 5.14
C VAL A 18 -1.54 -4.63 5.64
N VAL A 19 -0.28 -5.00 5.77
CA VAL A 19 0.82 -4.10 6.11
C VAL A 19 1.79 -4.12 4.95
N LEU A 20 2.18 -2.93 4.48
CA LEU A 20 3.10 -2.76 3.37
C LEU A 20 4.38 -2.11 3.89
N GLU A 21 5.48 -2.85 3.85
CA GLU A 21 6.78 -2.35 4.27
C GLU A 21 7.55 -1.76 3.09
N LEU A 22 7.88 -0.46 3.19
CA LEU A 22 8.58 0.27 2.13
C LEU A 22 10.04 0.59 2.48
N GLY A 23 10.56 0.06 3.58
CA GLY A 23 11.94 0.29 4.05
C GLY A 23 13.01 -0.05 3.00
N GLY A 24 12.74 -1.04 2.13
CA GLY A 24 13.64 -1.40 1.03
C GLY A 24 13.83 -0.32 -0.04
N LEU A 25 13.00 0.73 -0.04
CA LEU A 25 13.02 1.81 -1.03
C LEU A 25 13.55 3.14 -0.47
N GLU A 26 13.94 3.21 0.81
CA GLU A 26 14.39 4.46 1.45
C GLU A 26 15.59 5.11 0.75
N SER A 27 16.50 4.29 0.21
CA SER A 27 17.66 4.77 -0.56
C SER A 27 17.30 5.42 -1.90
N ARG A 28 16.04 5.31 -2.35
CA ARG A 28 15.54 5.78 -3.64
C ARG A 28 14.25 6.60 -3.45
N PRO A 29 14.35 7.84 -2.95
CA PRO A 29 13.18 8.62 -2.53
C PRO A 29 12.17 8.88 -3.66
N SER A 30 12.63 9.11 -4.90
CA SER A 30 11.73 9.28 -6.04
C SER A 30 10.93 8.02 -6.37
N LEU A 31 11.57 6.84 -6.27
CA LEU A 31 10.90 5.56 -6.45
C LEU A 31 9.94 5.27 -5.30
N LEU A 32 10.33 5.56 -4.07
CA LEU A 32 9.47 5.44 -2.89
C LEU A 32 8.18 6.25 -3.08
N VAL A 33 8.28 7.52 -3.50
CA VAL A 33 7.11 8.37 -3.76
C VAL A 33 6.23 7.80 -4.88
N ALA A 34 6.81 7.37 -6.00
CA ALA A 34 6.05 6.78 -7.10
C ALA A 34 5.31 5.49 -6.70
N VAL A 35 5.96 4.64 -5.89
CA VAL A 35 5.36 3.40 -5.37
C VAL A 35 4.25 3.72 -4.37
N MET A 36 4.48 4.63 -3.42
CA MET A 36 3.45 5.07 -2.48
C MET A 36 2.22 5.62 -3.20
N PHE A 37 2.41 6.47 -4.21
CA PHE A 37 1.30 7.02 -4.99
C PHE A 37 0.48 5.93 -5.70
N SER A 38 1.18 4.97 -6.32
CA SER A 38 0.54 3.82 -6.98
C SER A 38 -0.26 2.96 -5.98
N LEU A 39 0.29 2.72 -4.78
CA LEU A 39 -0.37 1.96 -3.72
C LEU A 39 -1.62 2.67 -3.19
N ILE A 40 -1.57 3.99 -3.01
CA ILE A 40 -2.72 4.78 -2.57
C ILE A 40 -3.88 4.63 -3.54
N ILE A 41 -3.63 4.79 -4.85
CA ILE A 41 -4.66 4.64 -5.89
C ILE A 41 -5.22 3.22 -5.90
N TYR A 42 -4.35 2.21 -5.81
CA TYR A 42 -4.77 0.82 -5.79
C TYR A 42 -5.65 0.49 -4.58
N ILE A 43 -5.24 0.92 -3.38
CA ILE A 43 -5.98 0.74 -2.13
C ILE A 43 -7.31 1.50 -2.17
N GLU A 44 -7.31 2.74 -2.67
CA GLU A 44 -8.52 3.56 -2.83
C GLU A 44 -9.54 2.86 -3.71
N ASN A 45 -9.12 2.38 -4.90
CA ASN A 45 -10.01 1.69 -5.82
C ASN A 45 -10.60 0.41 -5.19
N ARG A 46 -9.79 -0.37 -4.47
CA ARG A 46 -10.25 -1.57 -3.77
C ARG A 46 -11.22 -1.25 -2.61
N MET A 47 -10.95 -0.19 -1.86
CA MET A 47 -11.87 0.29 -0.83
C MET A 47 -13.19 0.80 -1.43
N TYR A 48 -13.13 1.44 -2.60
CA TYR A 48 -14.30 1.94 -3.31
C TYR A 48 -15.20 0.80 -3.82
N GLN A 49 -14.61 -0.27 -4.37
CA GLN A 49 -15.33 -1.40 -4.95
C GLN A 49 -15.89 -2.39 -3.90
N SER A 50 -15.38 -2.37 -2.67
CA SER A 50 -15.88 -3.24 -1.59
C SER A 50 -17.18 -2.72 -0.95
N PRO A 51 -18.02 -3.59 -0.34
CA PRO A 51 -19.30 -3.18 0.24
C PRO A 51 -19.21 -1.99 1.19
N ARG A 52 -20.17 -1.07 1.11
CA ARG A 52 -20.21 0.16 1.95
C ARG A 52 -20.50 -0.12 3.42
N SER A 53 -21.07 -1.28 3.75
CA SER A 53 -21.30 -1.71 5.13
C SER A 53 -20.01 -2.06 5.87
N LEU A 54 -18.91 -2.30 5.16
CA LEU A 54 -17.61 -2.59 5.76
C LEU A 54 -16.93 -1.29 6.21
N LYS A 55 -16.48 -1.28 7.47
CA LYS A 55 -15.59 -0.23 7.98
C LYS A 55 -14.18 -0.45 7.42
N LYS A 56 -13.61 0.60 6.82
CA LYS A 56 -12.33 0.57 6.11
C LYS A 56 -11.45 1.69 6.67
N LEU A 57 -10.15 1.44 6.78
CA LEU A 57 -9.16 2.40 7.23
C LEU A 57 -7.88 2.18 6.43
N ASN A 58 -7.32 3.25 5.88
CA ASN A 58 -5.98 3.27 5.31
C ASN A 58 -5.13 4.18 6.20
N VAL A 59 -3.98 3.69 6.67
CA VAL A 59 -3.03 4.47 7.46
C VAL A 59 -1.77 4.63 6.63
N ILE A 60 -1.44 5.88 6.28
CA ILE A 60 -0.22 6.21 5.56
C ILE A 60 0.75 6.77 6.59
N ASP A 61 1.70 5.94 6.99
CA ASP A 61 2.82 6.40 7.79
C ASP A 61 3.75 7.26 6.93
N GLU A 62 4.43 8.23 7.54
CA GLU A 62 5.38 9.11 6.84
C GLU A 62 4.80 9.89 5.65
N GLY A 63 3.48 10.17 5.65
CA GLY A 63 2.78 10.84 4.55
C GLY A 63 3.35 12.22 4.17
N TRP A 64 4.11 12.85 5.07
CA TRP A 64 4.85 14.08 4.80
C TRP A 64 5.86 13.95 3.64
N ARG A 65 6.37 12.74 3.36
CA ARG A 65 7.27 12.47 2.23
C ARG A 65 6.60 12.64 0.86
N LEU A 66 5.27 12.61 0.81
CA LEU A 66 4.50 12.90 -0.40
C LEU A 66 4.32 14.42 -0.62
N LEU A 67 4.57 15.23 0.40
CA LEU A 67 4.35 16.68 0.39
C LEU A 67 5.64 17.47 0.15
N ASP A 68 6.81 16.81 0.13
CA ASP A 68 8.11 17.42 -0.14
C ASP A 68 8.29 17.70 -1.64
N PHE A 69 7.43 18.55 -2.18
CA PHE A 69 7.61 19.15 -3.49
C PHE A 69 8.68 20.23 -3.36
N LYS A 70 9.95 19.88 -3.60
CA LYS A 70 10.98 20.89 -3.79
C LYS A 70 10.57 21.81 -4.94
N THR A 71 10.42 23.08 -4.59
CA THR A 71 10.17 24.19 -5.53
C THR A 71 11.41 24.50 -6.35
#